data_AF-A0A397GMK6-F1
#
_entry.id   AF-A0A397GMK6-F1
#
_cell.length_a   1.000
_cell.length_b   1.000
_cell.length_c   1.000
_cell.angle_alpha   90.00
_cell.angle_beta   90.00
_cell.angle_gamma   90.00
#
_symmetry.space_group_name_H-M   'P 1'
#
loop_
_entity.id
_entity.type
_entity.pdbx_description
1 polymer ?
#
loop_
_entity_poly.entity_id
_entity_poly.type
_entity_poly.pdbx_seq_one_letter_code
_entity_poly.pdbx_strand_id
1 'polypeptide(L)'
;MSSFRGPAPLHHTLLAGRTKTGVTLQTLHLKHFDHGVILQQTPAPGFEIPNPDACTVPELLNIVAPKGAEILLDGIRKGLFVPPTEDAGWRASQSDEPLIHAAKIKPEDRHIDWVNWSWEDINRRKRVLGPLWSKTLAVGDPASGNPSLQQRRVILSEMEEVDTLKGCEAFSLVPGLPFVDSAHPIDRQQAKGLYVFTRDGKLIRIHQMKVEGEQNADGVRAALKARMLSDRTFNSGAADFTPFHNPLQ
;
A
#
# COMPACT_ATOMS: atom_id res chain seq x y z
N MET A 1 -8.66 -6.94 -20.60
CA MET A 1 -7.78 -5.77 -20.44
C MET A 1 -6.38 -6.19 -20.00
N SER A 2 -5.37 -6.17 -20.87
CA SER A 2 -3.95 -6.29 -20.46
C SER A 2 -3.25 -4.94 -20.61
N SER A 3 -3.79 -3.91 -19.96
CA SER A 3 -3.16 -2.58 -19.92
C SER A 3 -1.84 -2.59 -19.17
N PHE A 4 -1.56 -3.65 -18.42
CA PHE A 4 -0.37 -3.86 -17.61
C PHE A 4 0.51 -4.93 -18.23
N ARG A 5 1.63 -4.54 -18.84
CA ARG A 5 2.68 -5.45 -19.30
C ARG A 5 3.83 -5.46 -18.31
N GLY A 6 4.38 -6.63 -18.02
CA GLY A 6 5.51 -6.78 -17.13
C GLY A 6 5.25 -7.79 -16.00
N PRO A 7 6.17 -7.86 -15.04
CA PRO A 7 6.22 -8.94 -14.06
C PRO A 7 5.17 -8.89 -12.94
N ALA A 8 4.45 -7.78 -12.72
CA ALA A 8 3.50 -7.66 -11.60
C ALA A 8 2.10 -7.13 -11.97
N PRO A 9 1.44 -7.66 -13.03
CA PRO A 9 0.22 -7.06 -13.59
C PRO A 9 -0.96 -7.07 -12.61
N LEU A 10 -1.10 -8.11 -11.78
CA LEU A 10 -2.18 -8.19 -10.78
C LEU A 10 -2.07 -7.09 -9.71
N HIS A 11 -0.86 -6.84 -9.22
CA HIS A 11 -0.60 -5.80 -8.23
C HIS A 11 -0.93 -4.43 -8.83
N HIS A 12 -0.39 -4.13 -10.00
CA HIS A 12 -0.61 -2.83 -10.66
C HIS A 12 -2.07 -2.60 -11.07
N THR A 13 -2.79 -3.66 -11.44
CA THR A 13 -4.24 -3.60 -11.69
C THR A 13 -4.99 -3.10 -10.45
N LEU A 14 -4.69 -3.67 -9.28
CA LEU A 14 -5.34 -3.29 -8.03
C LEU A 14 -4.86 -1.93 -7.52
N LEU A 15 -3.56 -1.62 -7.62
CA LEU A 15 -3.00 -0.32 -7.20
C LEU A 15 -3.60 0.84 -7.99
N ALA A 16 -3.81 0.65 -9.29
CA ALA A 16 -4.44 1.63 -10.16
C ALA A 16 -5.97 1.74 -9.97
N GLY A 17 -6.57 1.00 -9.02
CA GLY A 17 -8.00 1.05 -8.75
C GLY A 17 -8.85 0.59 -9.93
N ARG A 18 -8.33 -0.31 -10.79
CA ARG A 18 -9.11 -0.81 -11.93
C ARG A 18 -10.26 -1.67 -11.42
N THR A 19 -11.44 -1.50 -12.01
CA THR A 19 -12.62 -2.34 -11.75
C THR A 19 -12.71 -3.53 -12.69
N LYS A 20 -11.91 -3.54 -13.76
CA LYS A 20 -11.89 -4.57 -14.81
C LYS A 20 -10.49 -5.06 -15.06
N THR A 21 -10.38 -6.34 -15.40
CA THR A 21 -9.12 -6.97 -15.82
C THR A 21 -9.35 -7.90 -17.00
N GLY A 22 -8.31 -8.58 -17.47
CA GLY A 22 -8.44 -9.64 -18.45
C GLY A 22 -7.24 -10.56 -18.50
N VAL A 23 -7.34 -11.56 -19.36
CA VAL A 23 -6.24 -12.48 -19.66
C VAL A 23 -5.97 -12.44 -21.15
N THR A 24 -4.69 -12.53 -21.50
CA THR A 24 -4.20 -12.51 -22.87
C THR A 24 -3.32 -13.74 -23.09
N LEU A 25 -3.62 -14.51 -24.12
CA LEU A 25 -2.73 -15.51 -24.70
C LEU A 25 -1.94 -14.83 -25.83
N GLN A 26 -0.61 -14.88 -25.74
CA GLN A 26 0.28 -14.27 -26.71
C GLN A 26 1.47 -15.19 -27.00
N THR A 27 2.11 -15.00 -28.15
CA THR A 27 3.40 -15.62 -28.42
C THR A 27 4.50 -15.02 -27.53
N LEU A 28 5.68 -15.65 -27.52
CA LEU A 28 6.86 -15.02 -26.95
C LEU A 28 7.51 -14.12 -28.01
N HIS A 29 7.95 -12.93 -27.59
CA HIS A 29 8.77 -12.07 -28.43
C HIS A 29 10.25 -12.33 -28.15
N LEU A 30 11.07 -12.38 -29.20
CA LEU A 30 12.48 -12.80 -29.11
C LEU A 30 13.34 -11.97 -28.14
N LYS A 31 13.01 -10.68 -27.97
CA LYS A 31 13.82 -9.71 -27.20
C LYS A 31 13.10 -9.00 -26.05
N HIS A 32 11.78 -9.04 -26.01
CA HIS A 32 10.99 -8.14 -25.16
C HIS A 32 9.89 -8.92 -24.45
N PHE A 33 9.69 -8.64 -23.17
CA PHE A 33 8.71 -9.33 -22.35
C PHE A 33 7.29 -8.81 -22.61
N ASP A 34 6.30 -9.69 -22.76
CA ASP A 34 4.92 -9.35 -23.12
C ASP A 34 4.75 -8.59 -24.44
N HIS A 35 5.63 -8.79 -25.43
CA HIS A 35 5.55 -8.14 -26.75
C HIS A 35 5.20 -9.10 -27.89
N GLY A 36 4.69 -10.28 -27.59
CA GLY A 36 4.28 -11.23 -28.61
C GLY A 36 3.03 -10.80 -29.37
N VAL A 37 2.73 -11.54 -30.43
CA VAL A 37 1.46 -11.46 -31.14
C VAL A 37 0.37 -11.97 -30.21
N ILE A 38 -0.71 -11.22 -30.06
CA ILE A 38 -1.85 -11.62 -29.24
C ILE A 38 -2.64 -12.67 -30.04
N LEU A 39 -2.62 -13.91 -29.58
CA LEU A 39 -3.34 -15.02 -30.22
C LEU A 39 -4.80 -15.05 -29.80
N GLN A 40 -5.07 -14.70 -28.56
CA GLN A 40 -6.42 -14.66 -28.00
C GLN A 40 -6.45 -13.77 -26.77
N GLN A 41 -7.58 -13.11 -26.54
CA GLN A 41 -7.76 -12.29 -25.35
C GLN A 41 -9.19 -12.40 -24.84
N THR A 42 -9.40 -12.20 -23.54
CA THR A 42 -10.75 -11.95 -23.01
C THR A 42 -11.41 -10.80 -23.80
N PRO A 43 -12.70 -10.93 -24.19
CA PRO A 43 -13.41 -9.91 -24.96
C PRO A 43 -13.36 -8.53 -24.31
N ALA A 44 -13.46 -7.47 -25.13
CA ALA A 44 -13.54 -6.10 -24.63
C ALA A 44 -14.77 -5.91 -23.74
N PRO A 45 -14.68 -5.13 -22.63
CA PRO A 45 -13.48 -4.48 -22.07
C PRO A 45 -12.62 -5.40 -21.16
N GLY A 46 -13.03 -6.65 -20.98
CA GLY A 46 -12.47 -7.59 -20.00
C GLY A 46 -13.59 -8.18 -19.14
N PHE A 47 -13.26 -8.60 -17.93
CA PHE A 47 -14.24 -9.00 -16.92
C PHE A 47 -14.07 -8.20 -15.64
N GLU A 48 -15.16 -8.10 -14.87
CA GLU A 48 -15.20 -7.34 -13.61
C GLU A 48 -14.31 -7.98 -12.54
N ILE A 49 -13.68 -7.14 -11.73
CA ILE A 49 -13.00 -7.52 -10.50
C ILE A 49 -14.05 -7.47 -9.37
N PRO A 50 -14.34 -8.58 -8.69
CA PRO A 50 -15.27 -8.59 -7.56
C PRO A 50 -14.77 -7.68 -6.43
N ASN A 51 -15.65 -6.86 -5.87
CA ASN A 51 -15.36 -5.94 -4.77
C ASN A 51 -14.03 -5.18 -5.00
N PRO A 52 -13.89 -4.36 -6.05
CA PRO A 52 -12.61 -3.82 -6.49
C PRO A 52 -11.86 -3.03 -5.40
N ASP A 53 -12.60 -2.41 -4.48
CA ASP A 53 -12.06 -1.65 -3.36
C ASP A 53 -11.49 -2.54 -2.23
N ALA A 54 -11.91 -3.81 -2.16
CA ALA A 54 -11.51 -4.78 -1.15
C ALA A 54 -10.76 -6.01 -1.69
N CYS A 55 -10.69 -6.20 -3.01
CA CYS A 55 -10.08 -7.37 -3.64
C CYS A 55 -8.57 -7.47 -3.38
N THR A 56 -8.10 -8.57 -2.84
CA THR A 56 -6.67 -8.84 -2.60
C THR A 56 -6.00 -9.47 -3.83
N VAL A 57 -4.66 -9.47 -3.87
CA VAL A 57 -3.91 -10.13 -4.96
C VAL A 57 -4.22 -11.64 -5.05
N PRO A 58 -4.28 -12.42 -3.94
CA PRO A 58 -4.67 -13.82 -4.01
C PRO A 58 -6.10 -14.04 -4.53
N GLU A 59 -7.05 -13.19 -4.14
CA GLU A 59 -8.43 -13.28 -4.64
C GLU A 59 -8.49 -12.99 -6.14
N LEU A 60 -7.79 -11.94 -6.60
CA LEU A 60 -7.69 -11.66 -8.02
C LEU A 60 -7.03 -12.82 -8.77
N LEU A 61 -5.96 -13.41 -8.22
CA LEU A 61 -5.30 -14.57 -8.78
C LEU A 61 -6.25 -15.75 -8.97
N ASN A 62 -7.08 -16.05 -7.97
CA ASN A 62 -8.06 -17.14 -8.01
C ASN A 62 -9.12 -16.94 -9.12
N ILE A 63 -9.37 -15.70 -9.54
CA ILE A 63 -10.31 -15.38 -10.61
C ILE A 63 -9.64 -15.44 -11.99
N VAL A 64 -8.42 -14.89 -12.10
CA VAL A 64 -7.72 -14.82 -13.39
C VAL A 64 -7.13 -16.17 -13.81
N ALA A 65 -6.70 -17.01 -12.86
CA ALA A 65 -5.99 -18.26 -13.16
C ALA A 65 -6.87 -19.27 -13.93
N PRO A 66 -8.13 -19.55 -13.54
CA PRO A 66 -9.01 -20.42 -14.31
C PRO A 66 -9.27 -19.91 -15.73
N LYS A 67 -9.50 -18.59 -15.89
CA LYS A 67 -9.69 -17.96 -17.20
C LYS A 67 -8.44 -18.05 -18.08
N GLY A 68 -7.26 -17.97 -17.47
CA GLY A 68 -5.98 -18.20 -18.14
C GLY A 68 -5.80 -19.64 -18.60
N ALA A 69 -6.27 -20.62 -17.81
CA ALA A 69 -6.26 -22.02 -18.22
C ALA A 69 -7.23 -22.29 -19.37
N GLU A 70 -8.43 -21.70 -19.32
CA GLU A 70 -9.46 -21.83 -20.36
C GLU A 70 -8.97 -21.28 -21.70
N ILE A 71 -8.44 -20.05 -21.72
CA ILE A 71 -7.95 -19.41 -22.96
C ILE A 71 -6.75 -20.16 -23.53
N LEU A 72 -5.87 -20.71 -22.69
CA LEU A 72 -4.75 -21.53 -23.13
C LEU A 72 -5.23 -22.83 -23.78
N LEU A 73 -6.15 -23.55 -23.13
CA LEU A 73 -6.70 -24.80 -23.65
C LEU A 73 -7.43 -24.60 -24.98
N ASP A 74 -8.24 -23.55 -25.08
CA ASP A 74 -8.94 -23.18 -26.30
C ASP A 74 -7.96 -22.83 -27.43
N GLY A 75 -6.94 -22.02 -27.15
CA GLY A 75 -5.89 -21.66 -28.10
C GLY A 75 -5.10 -22.87 -28.62
N ILE A 76 -4.82 -23.85 -27.75
CA ILE A 76 -4.17 -25.11 -28.14
C ILE A 76 -5.08 -25.91 -29.07
N ARG A 77 -6.36 -26.09 -28.72
CA ARG A 77 -7.31 -26.87 -29.52
C ARG A 77 -7.56 -26.28 -30.90
N LYS A 78 -7.57 -24.94 -31.00
CA LYS A 78 -7.74 -24.20 -32.25
C LYS A 78 -6.43 -24.09 -33.06
N GLY A 79 -5.29 -24.49 -32.50
CA GLY A 79 -4.00 -24.37 -33.17
C GLY A 79 -3.57 -22.92 -33.42
N LEU A 80 -3.99 -21.96 -32.57
CA LEU A 80 -3.75 -20.52 -32.79
C LEU A 80 -2.25 -20.15 -32.85
N PHE A 81 -1.39 -21.01 -32.33
CA PHE A 81 0.05 -20.84 -32.33
C PHE A 81 0.73 -21.33 -33.63
N VAL A 82 0.00 -21.97 -34.54
CA VAL A 82 0.53 -22.47 -35.82
C VAL A 82 0.55 -21.33 -36.84
N PRO A 83 1.71 -21.02 -37.45
CA PRO A 83 1.80 -19.98 -38.46
C PRO A 83 0.90 -20.22 -39.69
N PRO A 84 0.35 -19.16 -40.32
CA PRO A 84 0.49 -17.76 -39.93
C PRO A 84 -0.39 -17.43 -38.71
N THR A 85 0.20 -16.73 -37.73
CA THR A 85 -0.51 -16.25 -36.55
C THR A 85 -1.20 -14.92 -36.86
N GLU A 86 -2.46 -14.78 -36.51
CA GLU A 86 -3.23 -13.53 -36.63
C GLU A 86 -3.26 -12.78 -35.30
N ASP A 87 -3.15 -11.44 -35.33
CA ASP A 87 -3.26 -10.61 -34.13
C ASP A 87 -4.74 -10.40 -33.76
N ALA A 88 -5.17 -11.05 -32.68
CA ALA A 88 -6.51 -10.98 -32.12
C ALA A 88 -6.66 -9.89 -31.04
N GLY A 89 -5.65 -9.02 -30.87
CA GLY A 89 -5.65 -7.95 -29.87
C GLY A 89 -6.59 -6.81 -30.23
N TRP A 90 -7.74 -6.72 -29.57
CA TRP A 90 -8.72 -5.65 -29.81
C TRP A 90 -8.29 -4.27 -29.28
N ARG A 91 -7.32 -4.20 -28.37
CA ARG A 91 -7.01 -2.93 -27.68
C ARG A 91 -6.30 -1.92 -28.56
N ALA A 92 -5.35 -2.35 -29.39
CA ALA A 92 -4.62 -1.45 -30.29
C ALA A 92 -5.54 -0.76 -31.30
N SER A 93 -6.71 -1.35 -31.59
CA SER A 93 -7.72 -0.82 -32.50
C SER A 93 -8.88 -0.07 -31.81
N GLN A 94 -9.02 -0.18 -30.48
CA GLN A 94 -10.19 0.35 -29.74
C GLN A 94 -9.86 1.33 -28.60
N SER A 95 -8.60 1.55 -28.24
CA SER A 95 -8.25 2.53 -27.22
C SER A 95 -6.93 3.25 -27.49
N ASP A 96 -6.95 4.58 -27.42
CA ASP A 96 -5.75 5.44 -27.45
C ASP A 96 -4.99 5.46 -26.10
N GLU A 97 -5.47 4.72 -25.10
CA GLU A 97 -4.79 4.66 -23.80
C GLU A 97 -3.46 3.91 -23.89
N PRO A 98 -2.35 4.50 -23.40
CA PRO A 98 -1.04 3.87 -23.46
C PRO A 98 -1.01 2.55 -22.68
N LEU A 99 -0.13 1.63 -23.13
CA LEU A 99 0.25 0.47 -22.34
C LEU A 99 1.02 0.94 -21.10
N ILE A 100 0.59 0.48 -19.92
CA ILE A 100 1.23 0.78 -18.65
C ILE A 100 2.20 -0.35 -18.33
N HIS A 101 3.45 -0.01 -18.00
CA HIS A 101 4.44 -0.99 -17.58
C HIS A 101 4.22 -1.36 -16.09
N ALA A 102 3.79 -2.59 -15.84
CA ALA A 102 3.66 -3.17 -14.51
C ALA A 102 5.00 -3.71 -14.00
N ALA A 103 5.88 -2.77 -13.63
CA ALA A 103 7.21 -3.07 -13.10
C ALA A 103 7.15 -3.97 -11.85
N LYS A 104 8.25 -4.68 -11.58
CA LYS A 104 8.37 -5.52 -10.38
C LYS A 104 8.21 -4.67 -9.12
N ILE A 105 7.39 -5.16 -8.18
CA ILE A 105 7.22 -4.53 -6.86
C ILE A 105 8.55 -4.57 -6.10
N LYS A 106 8.96 -3.41 -5.60
CA LYS A 106 10.17 -3.16 -4.81
C LYS A 106 9.80 -2.83 -3.36
N PRO A 107 10.74 -2.96 -2.40
CA PRO A 107 10.52 -2.52 -1.02
C PRO A 107 10.08 -1.06 -0.91
N GLU A 108 10.54 -0.19 -1.81
CA GLU A 108 10.20 1.24 -1.81
C GLU A 108 8.73 1.51 -2.17
N ASP A 109 8.07 0.62 -2.91
CA ASP A 109 6.63 0.78 -3.23
C ASP A 109 5.74 0.67 -1.97
N ARG A 110 6.31 0.17 -0.86
CA ARG A 110 5.67 0.08 0.46
C ARG A 110 5.98 1.25 1.38
N HIS A 111 6.80 2.21 0.93
CA HIS A 111 7.10 3.42 1.68
C HIS A 111 5.91 4.36 1.62
N ILE A 112 5.35 4.73 2.76
CA ILE A 112 4.16 5.60 2.78
C ILE A 112 4.57 7.03 2.44
N ASP A 113 4.01 7.57 1.37
CA ASP A 113 4.09 8.99 1.05
C ASP A 113 2.97 9.75 1.76
N TRP A 114 3.22 10.13 3.02
CA TRP A 114 2.25 10.85 3.86
C TRP A 114 1.84 12.21 3.31
N VAL A 115 2.65 12.80 2.43
CA VAL A 115 2.40 14.12 1.83
C VAL A 115 1.42 14.02 0.68
N ASN A 116 1.52 12.96 -0.13
CA ASN A 116 0.75 12.86 -1.37
C ASN A 116 -0.40 11.87 -1.29
N TRP A 117 -0.34 10.84 -0.46
CA TRP A 117 -1.33 9.77 -0.43
C TRP A 117 -2.49 10.06 0.51
N SER A 118 -3.71 9.82 0.01
CA SER A 118 -4.93 9.75 0.82
C SER A 118 -4.94 8.50 1.69
N TRP A 119 -5.87 8.41 2.65
CA TRP A 119 -6.10 7.14 3.34
C TRP A 119 -6.48 6.01 2.38
N GLU A 120 -7.28 6.30 1.35
CA GLU A 120 -7.67 5.31 0.34
C GLU A 120 -6.44 4.72 -0.37
N ASP A 121 -5.49 5.57 -0.76
CA ASP A 121 -4.22 5.17 -1.38
C ASP A 121 -3.36 4.29 -0.47
N ILE A 122 -3.26 4.67 0.81
CA ILE A 122 -2.51 3.93 1.83
C ILE A 122 -3.16 2.57 2.08
N ASN A 123 -4.48 2.55 2.29
CA ASN A 123 -5.22 1.33 2.59
C ASN A 123 -5.20 0.35 1.40
N ARG A 124 -5.36 0.87 0.17
CA ARG A 124 -5.23 0.08 -1.06
C ARG A 124 -3.84 -0.55 -1.18
N ARG A 125 -2.77 0.21 -0.91
CA ARG A 125 -1.39 -0.32 -0.92
C ARG A 125 -1.15 -1.34 0.18
N LYS A 126 -1.66 -1.11 1.39
CA LYS A 126 -1.58 -2.08 2.50
C LYS A 126 -2.24 -3.40 2.10
N ARG A 127 -3.42 -3.34 1.50
CA ARG A 127 -4.15 -4.52 0.98
C ARG A 127 -3.38 -5.25 -0.12
N VAL A 128 -2.79 -4.52 -1.07
CA VAL A 128 -2.16 -5.12 -2.26
C VAL A 128 -0.71 -5.57 -2.01
N LEU A 129 0.04 -4.82 -1.20
CA LEU A 129 1.48 -5.00 -1.00
C LEU A 129 1.84 -5.60 0.36
N GLY A 130 0.89 -5.64 1.31
CA GLY A 130 1.11 -6.05 2.69
C GLY A 130 1.55 -4.88 3.59
N PRO A 131 2.23 -5.17 4.72
CA PRO A 131 2.66 -4.14 5.67
C PRO A 131 3.47 -3.03 5.01
N LEU A 132 3.13 -1.79 5.35
CA LEU A 132 3.77 -0.59 4.84
C LEU A 132 4.81 -0.08 5.83
N TRP A 133 5.71 0.79 5.40
CA TRP A 133 6.76 1.31 6.27
C TRP A 133 6.97 2.81 6.08
N SER A 134 7.56 3.42 7.11
CA SER A 134 8.04 4.81 7.13
C SER A 134 9.31 4.91 7.96
N LYS A 135 9.87 6.11 8.02
CA LYS A 135 11.00 6.47 8.88
C LYS A 135 10.57 7.49 9.93
N THR A 136 11.17 7.40 11.10
CA THR A 136 10.92 8.34 12.21
C THR A 136 12.21 8.57 12.99
N LEU A 137 12.27 9.64 13.76
CA LEU A 137 13.34 9.89 14.71
C LEU A 137 13.02 9.23 16.06
N ALA A 138 14.05 8.68 16.67
CA ALA A 138 14.05 8.06 17.98
C ALA A 138 15.24 8.57 18.77
N VAL A 139 15.08 8.81 20.08
CA VAL A 139 16.21 9.17 20.94
C VAL A 139 17.08 7.93 21.19
N GLY A 140 18.37 8.04 20.84
CA GLY A 140 19.37 7.00 21.08
C GLY A 140 19.53 6.63 22.56
N ASP A 141 20.24 5.53 22.82
CA ASP A 141 20.48 5.05 24.19
C ASP A 141 21.26 6.11 24.99
N PRO A 142 20.81 6.54 26.20
CA PRO A 142 21.50 7.58 26.96
C PRO A 142 22.83 7.03 27.50
N ALA A 143 23.01 5.70 27.54
CA ALA A 143 24.28 5.05 27.84
C ALA A 143 25.38 5.36 26.81
N SER A 144 25.01 5.88 25.63
CA SER A 144 25.95 6.30 24.57
C SER A 144 26.65 7.64 24.86
N GLY A 145 26.37 8.29 26.01
CA GLY A 145 27.04 9.50 26.47
C GLY A 145 26.53 10.83 25.87
N ASN A 146 25.90 10.81 24.69
CA ASN A 146 25.21 11.97 24.11
C ASN A 146 23.84 11.56 23.53
N PRO A 147 22.71 12.14 23.99
CA PRO A 147 21.42 11.89 23.38
C PRO A 147 21.43 12.44 21.94
N SER A 148 21.36 11.52 20.97
CA SER A 148 21.25 11.85 19.55
C SER A 148 19.94 11.30 19.00
N LEU A 149 19.31 12.06 18.11
CA LEU A 149 18.16 11.56 17.35
C LEU A 149 18.68 10.66 16.24
N GLN A 150 18.21 9.42 16.21
CA GLN A 150 18.52 8.43 15.19
C GLN A 150 17.29 8.17 14.33
N GLN A 151 17.49 8.09 13.02
CA GLN A 151 16.43 7.65 12.12
C GLN A 151 16.25 6.14 12.27
N ARG A 152 15.01 5.70 12.45
CA ARG A 152 14.61 4.30 12.56
C ARG A 152 13.53 3.99 11.54
N ARG A 153 13.58 2.81 10.94
CA ARG A 153 12.47 2.30 10.14
C ARG A 153 11.36 1.78 11.04
N VAL A 154 10.11 2.09 10.70
CA VAL A 154 8.91 1.52 11.31
C VAL A 154 8.08 0.81 10.25
N ILE A 155 7.58 -0.37 10.58
CA ILE A 155 6.64 -1.12 9.75
C ILE A 155 5.27 -1.05 10.43
N LEU A 156 4.29 -0.47 9.74
CA LEU A 156 2.92 -0.33 10.21
C LEU A 156 2.13 -1.55 9.74
N SER A 157 1.92 -2.51 10.64
CA SER A 157 1.33 -3.81 10.33
C SER A 157 -0.19 -3.78 10.44
N GLU A 158 -0.74 -3.03 11.39
CA GLU A 158 -2.17 -2.90 11.60
C GLU A 158 -2.56 -1.43 11.81
N MET A 159 -3.52 -0.97 11.01
CA MET A 159 -3.98 0.41 10.91
C MET A 159 -5.46 0.41 10.53
N GLU A 160 -6.21 1.35 11.07
CA GLU A 160 -7.66 1.50 10.89
C GLU A 160 -8.04 2.98 10.86
N GLU A 161 -8.94 3.38 9.96
CA GLU A 161 -9.57 4.71 10.01
C GLU A 161 -10.57 4.76 11.17
N VAL A 162 -10.48 5.82 11.97
CA VAL A 162 -11.33 6.04 13.13
C VAL A 162 -11.95 7.43 13.07
N ASP A 163 -13.03 7.62 13.81
CA ASP A 163 -13.62 8.95 13.99
C ASP A 163 -12.62 9.91 14.63
N THR A 164 -12.66 11.17 14.20
CA THR A 164 -11.78 12.21 14.73
C THR A 164 -12.04 12.40 16.23
N LEU A 165 -10.96 12.36 17.02
CA LEU A 165 -11.02 12.66 18.44
C LEU A 165 -11.17 14.17 18.64
N LYS A 166 -12.02 14.59 19.58
CA LYS A 166 -12.17 16.01 19.91
C LYS A 166 -10.83 16.59 20.37
N GLY A 167 -10.44 17.72 19.81
CA GLY A 167 -9.27 18.49 20.24
C GLY A 167 -7.96 18.11 19.52
N CYS A 168 -7.94 17.07 18.67
CA CYS A 168 -6.74 16.71 17.91
C CYS A 168 -6.69 17.32 16.49
N GLU A 169 -7.62 18.22 16.15
CA GLU A 169 -7.80 18.75 14.79
C GLU A 169 -6.55 19.49 14.29
N ALA A 170 -5.80 20.13 15.18
CA ALA A 170 -4.55 20.82 14.84
C ALA A 170 -3.48 19.88 14.23
N PHE A 171 -3.47 18.59 14.57
CA PHE A 171 -2.54 17.61 14.01
C PHE A 171 -2.84 17.29 12.54
N SER A 172 -4.07 17.54 12.05
CA SER A 172 -4.41 17.34 10.63
C SER A 172 -3.65 18.28 9.69
N LEU A 173 -3.10 19.39 10.21
CA LEU A 173 -2.27 20.32 9.45
C LEU A 173 -0.90 19.75 9.07
N VAL A 174 -0.47 18.66 9.73
CA VAL A 174 0.82 18.01 9.49
C VAL A 174 0.58 16.51 9.24
N PRO A 175 0.18 16.13 8.02
CA PRO A 175 0.02 14.73 7.64
C PRO A 175 1.24 13.89 7.98
N GLY A 176 1.01 12.68 8.48
CA GLY A 176 2.06 11.77 8.89
C GLY A 176 2.67 12.06 10.25
N LEU A 177 2.26 13.10 11.00
CA LEU A 177 2.70 13.31 12.39
C LEU A 177 1.93 12.42 13.37
N PRO A 178 2.56 11.38 13.94
CA PRO A 178 1.86 10.53 14.90
C PRO A 178 1.81 11.18 16.28
N PHE A 179 0.76 10.88 17.03
CA PHE A 179 0.56 11.36 18.39
C PHE A 179 -0.20 10.34 19.24
N VAL A 180 0.00 10.41 20.55
CA VAL A 180 -0.70 9.59 21.54
C VAL A 180 -1.69 10.47 22.30
N ASP A 181 -2.90 9.96 22.53
CA ASP A 181 -3.91 10.56 23.43
C ASP A 181 -3.53 10.31 24.90
N SER A 182 -2.50 11.03 25.36
CA SER A 182 -2.00 11.06 26.73
C SER A 182 -1.01 12.21 26.91
N ALA A 183 -0.94 12.77 28.13
CA ALA A 183 0.08 13.74 28.52
C ALA A 183 1.45 13.08 28.74
N HIS A 184 2.53 13.82 28.49
CA HIS A 184 3.87 13.44 28.94
C HIS A 184 4.04 13.70 30.46
N PRO A 185 4.65 12.79 31.25
CA PRO A 185 5.11 11.47 30.86
C PRO A 185 3.93 10.50 30.65
N ILE A 186 4.00 9.71 29.58
CA ILE A 186 2.89 8.84 29.19
C ILE A 186 2.71 7.69 30.18
N ASP A 187 1.58 7.68 30.87
CA ASP A 187 1.12 6.53 31.62
C ASP A 187 0.57 5.47 30.66
N ARG A 188 1.24 4.31 30.63
CA ARG A 188 0.89 3.18 29.77
C ARG A 188 -0.51 2.63 30.05
N GLN A 189 -1.05 2.83 31.24
CA GLN A 189 -2.41 2.39 31.57
C GLN A 189 -3.48 3.37 31.09
N GLN A 190 -3.12 4.63 30.83
CA GLN A 190 -4.06 5.70 30.45
C GLN A 190 -3.98 6.06 28.97
N ALA A 191 -2.87 5.75 28.29
CA ALA A 191 -2.70 6.02 26.87
C ALA A 191 -3.69 5.21 26.01
N LYS A 192 -4.61 5.89 25.34
CA LYS A 192 -5.71 5.22 24.63
C LYS A 192 -5.32 4.65 23.27
N GLY A 193 -4.34 5.25 22.59
CA GLY A 193 -3.91 4.81 21.27
C GLY A 193 -2.85 5.69 20.64
N LEU A 194 -2.26 5.19 19.56
CA LEU A 194 -1.35 5.91 18.67
C LEU A 194 -2.13 6.26 17.40
N TYR A 195 -2.13 7.55 17.05
CA TYR A 195 -2.91 8.08 15.94
C TYR A 195 -2.04 8.89 14.98
N VAL A 196 -2.48 9.01 13.74
CA VAL A 196 -1.83 9.84 12.72
C VAL A 196 -2.87 10.33 11.72
N PHE A 197 -2.76 11.58 11.28
CA PHE A 197 -3.59 12.10 10.20
C PHE A 197 -2.97 11.83 8.84
N THR A 198 -3.80 11.50 7.86
CA THR A 198 -3.44 11.46 6.44
C THR A 198 -3.67 12.83 5.78
N ARG A 199 -3.18 13.00 4.55
CA ARG A 199 -3.29 14.25 3.78
C ARG A 199 -4.73 14.71 3.59
N ASP A 200 -5.65 13.78 3.42
CA ASP A 200 -7.09 14.01 3.25
C ASP A 200 -7.85 14.22 4.57
N GLY A 201 -7.13 14.40 5.69
CA GLY A 201 -7.70 14.73 7.00
C GLY A 201 -8.33 13.54 7.73
N LYS A 202 -8.12 12.32 7.25
CA LYS A 202 -8.60 11.10 7.93
C LYS A 202 -7.71 10.78 9.12
N LEU A 203 -8.32 10.39 10.23
CA LEU A 203 -7.61 9.97 11.43
C LEU A 203 -7.41 8.47 11.40
N ILE A 204 -6.16 8.03 11.48
CA ILE A 204 -5.79 6.62 11.45
C ILE A 204 -5.24 6.22 12.80
N ARG A 205 -5.79 5.15 13.38
CA ARG A 205 -5.22 4.49 14.55
C ARG A 205 -4.20 3.45 14.09
N ILE A 206 -2.99 3.51 14.65
CA ILE A 206 -1.93 2.51 14.45
C ILE A 206 -2.02 1.52 15.61
N HIS A 207 -2.64 0.36 15.35
CA HIS A 207 -2.80 -0.69 16.37
C HIS A 207 -1.50 -1.43 16.61
N GLN A 208 -0.77 -1.79 15.54
CA GLN A 208 0.47 -2.56 15.64
C GLN A 208 1.54 -1.98 14.73
N MET A 209 2.76 -1.90 15.26
CA MET A 209 3.94 -1.59 14.47
C MET A 209 5.18 -2.33 14.96
N LYS A 210 6.15 -2.46 14.06
CA LYS A 210 7.48 -2.98 14.33
C LYS A 210 8.51 -1.89 14.08
N VAL A 211 9.26 -1.54 15.11
CA VAL A 211 10.43 -0.65 14.99
C VAL A 211 11.66 -1.48 14.65
N GLU A 212 12.59 -0.91 13.90
CA GLU A 212 13.86 -1.54 13.55
C GLU A 212 14.61 -2.07 14.78
N GLY A 213 14.96 -3.36 14.76
CA GLY A 213 15.59 -4.08 15.87
C GLY A 213 14.63 -4.66 16.90
N GLU A 214 13.33 -4.37 16.78
CA GLU A 214 12.31 -4.77 17.76
C GLU A 214 11.31 -5.80 17.19
N GLN A 215 10.53 -6.41 18.08
CA GLN A 215 9.39 -7.24 17.68
C GLN A 215 8.16 -6.39 17.37
N ASN A 216 7.23 -6.92 16.58
CA ASN A 216 5.94 -6.28 16.35
C ASN A 216 5.17 -6.18 17.67
N ALA A 217 4.59 -5.02 17.94
CA ALA A 217 3.90 -4.74 19.19
C ALA A 217 2.83 -3.67 19.00
N ASP A 218 2.00 -3.51 20.03
CA ASP A 218 1.09 -2.38 20.18
C ASP A 218 1.78 -1.04 19.85
N GLY A 219 1.09 -0.17 19.11
CA GLY A 219 1.62 1.11 18.62
C GLY A 219 2.15 2.02 19.73
N VAL A 220 1.41 2.20 20.82
CA VAL A 220 1.86 3.05 21.93
C VAL A 220 3.07 2.42 22.62
N ARG A 221 3.01 1.12 22.90
CA ARG A 221 4.10 0.39 23.56
C ARG A 221 5.39 0.42 22.74
N ALA A 222 5.29 0.22 21.43
CA ALA A 222 6.41 0.26 20.52
C ALA A 222 7.01 1.68 20.43
N ALA A 223 6.17 2.72 20.38
CA ALA A 223 6.61 4.13 20.37
C ALA A 223 7.38 4.53 21.63
N LEU A 224 6.87 4.11 22.80
CA LEU A 224 7.53 4.36 24.08
C LEU A 224 8.84 3.60 24.21
N LYS A 225 8.85 2.31 23.85
CA LYS A 225 10.07 1.49 23.92
C LYS A 225 11.17 2.05 23.03
N ALA A 226 10.81 2.48 21.83
CA ALA A 226 11.74 3.07 20.86
C ALA A 226 11.99 4.57 21.07
N ARG A 227 11.38 5.22 22.07
CA ARG A 227 11.58 6.63 22.42
C ARG A 227 11.39 7.58 21.23
N MET A 228 10.24 7.44 20.57
CA MET A 228 9.88 8.23 19.38
C MET A 228 9.02 9.45 19.72
N LEU A 229 8.50 9.50 20.95
CA LEU A 229 7.61 10.54 21.47
C LEU A 229 8.40 11.71 22.04
N SER A 230 7.92 12.92 21.74
CA SER A 230 8.47 14.15 22.31
C SER A 230 8.17 14.28 23.81
N ASP A 231 8.85 15.24 24.43
CA ASP A 231 8.64 15.68 25.81
C ASP A 231 7.57 16.78 25.92
N ARG A 232 6.87 17.09 24.83
CA ARG A 232 5.87 18.16 24.77
C ARG A 232 4.47 17.58 24.73
N THR A 233 3.61 18.07 25.62
CA THR A 233 2.18 17.82 25.59
C THR A 233 1.45 19.00 24.94
N PHE A 234 0.55 18.70 24.01
CA PHE A 234 -0.43 19.63 23.47
C PHE A 234 -1.75 19.45 24.19
N ASN A 235 -2.19 20.51 24.88
CA ASN A 235 -3.46 20.50 25.62
C ASN A 235 -4.54 21.11 24.72
N SER A 236 -5.64 20.40 24.54
CA SER A 236 -6.80 20.88 23.78
C SER A 236 -8.08 20.58 24.55
N GLY A 237 -8.57 21.59 25.26
CA GLY A 237 -9.73 21.44 26.15
C GLY A 237 -9.44 20.48 27.31
N ALA A 238 -10.07 19.31 27.29
CA ALA A 238 -9.95 18.27 28.32
C ALA A 238 -9.10 17.06 27.89
N ALA A 239 -8.43 17.15 26.73
CA ALA A 239 -7.58 16.09 26.20
C ALA A 239 -6.14 16.59 26.04
N ASP A 240 -5.21 15.67 26.29
CA ASP A 240 -3.77 15.92 26.23
C ASP A 240 -3.15 14.99 25.19
N PHE A 241 -2.39 15.55 24.27
CA PHE A 241 -1.79 14.81 23.15
C PHE A 241 -0.27 14.96 23.15
N THR A 242 0.45 13.85 23.06
CA THR A 242 1.92 13.84 22.95
C THR A 242 2.33 13.39 21.54
N PRO A 243 2.88 14.27 20.69
CA PRO A 243 3.33 13.90 19.36
C PRO A 243 4.70 13.23 19.36
N PHE A 244 5.02 12.59 18.24
CA PHE A 244 6.37 12.15 17.92
C PHE A 244 7.31 13.35 17.73
N HIS A 245 8.63 13.07 17.74
CA HIS A 245 9.64 14.10 17.47
C HIS A 245 9.52 14.71 16.06
N ASN A 246 9.00 13.96 15.09
CA ASN A 246 8.84 14.40 13.71
C ASN A 246 7.70 13.64 13.01
N PRO A 247 7.19 14.19 11.89
CA PRO A 247 6.32 13.45 10.99
C PRO A 247 7.04 12.23 10.40
N LEU A 248 6.30 11.16 10.19
CA LEU A 248 6.76 9.99 9.46
C LEU A 248 7.20 10.39 8.06
N GLN A 249 8.42 9.98 7.70
CA GLN A 249 9.04 10.21 6.40
C GLN A 249 8.99 8.96 5.54
#